data_AF-C0EVQ3-F1
#
_entry.id   AF-C0EVQ3-F1
#
_cell.length_a   1.000
_cell.length_b   1.000
_cell.length_c   1.000
_cell.angle_alpha   90.00
_cell.angle_beta   90.00
_cell.angle_gamma   90.00
#
_symmetry.space_group_name_H-M   'P 1'
#
loop_
_entity.id
_entity.type
_entity.pdbx_description
1 polymer ?
#
loop_
_entity_poly.entity_id
_entity_poly.type
_entity_poly.pdbx_seq_one_letter_code
_entity_poly.pdbx_strand_id
1 'polypeptide(L)' 'DLLRKLEGKLEIIKEICKENNGEVCFEIVPIFEKDNLPAIYFEKRFLNIVNYLDAVIDIDMYLN' A
#
# COMPACT_ATOMS: atom_id res chain seq x y z
N ASP A 1 -3.21 9.01 -10.84
CA ASP A 1 -2.33 8.03 -10.18
C ASP A 1 -2.21 8.37 -8.71
N LEU A 2 -2.57 7.44 -7.81
CA LEU A 2 -2.51 7.59 -6.36
C LEU A 2 -1.07 7.81 -5.88
N LEU A 3 -0.10 7.09 -6.48
CA LEU A 3 1.31 7.13 -6.06
C LEU A 3 1.92 8.52 -6.29
N ARG A 4 1.63 9.15 -7.43
CA ARG A 4 2.05 10.55 -7.70
C ARG A 4 1.52 11.57 -6.70
N LYS A 5 0.35 11.32 -6.10
CA LYS A 5 -0.21 12.22 -5.07
C LYS A 5 0.48 12.04 -3.71
N LEU A 6 1.13 10.90 -3.50
CA LEU A 6 1.84 10.55 -2.27
C LEU A 6 3.31 10.97 -2.31
N GLU A 7 3.97 10.97 -3.48
CA GLU A 7 5.42 11.24 -3.65
C GLU A 7 5.92 12.53 -2.98
N GLY A 8 5.10 13.59 -2.86
CA GLY A 8 5.48 14.83 -2.18
C GLY A 8 5.07 14.93 -0.70
N LYS A 9 4.53 13.85 -0.13
CA LYS A 9 3.98 13.80 1.23
C LYS A 9 4.63 12.71 2.09
N LEU A 10 5.51 11.89 1.51
CA LEU A 10 6.10 10.74 2.17
C LEU A 10 6.94 11.14 3.38
N GLU A 11 7.73 12.21 3.26
CA GLU A 11 8.53 12.76 4.35
C GLU A 11 7.66 13.15 5.55
N ILE A 12 6.56 13.87 5.27
CA ILE A 12 5.63 14.35 6.29
C ILE A 12 4.95 13.16 6.99
N ILE A 13 4.51 12.16 6.23
CA ILE A 13 3.90 10.95 6.80
C ILE A 13 4.90 10.24 7.72
N LYS A 14 6.14 10.06 7.25
CA LYS A 14 7.21 9.40 7.99
C LYS A 14 7.56 10.13 9.29
N GLU A 15 7.59 11.46 9.26
CA GLU A 15 7.85 12.30 10.44
C GLU A 15 6.72 12.17 11.47
N ILE A 16 5.46 12.30 11.03
CA ILE A 16 4.30 12.13 11.91
C ILE A 16 4.30 10.73 12.56
N CYS A 17 4.55 9.67 11.80
CA CYS A 17 4.63 8.30 12.33
C CYS A 17 5.74 8.17 13.38
N LYS A 18 6.93 8.71 13.10
CA LYS A 18 8.07 8.67 14.04
C LYS A 18 7.77 9.41 15.34
N GLU A 19 7.16 10.58 15.29
CA GLU A 19 6.86 11.40 16.47
C GLU A 19 5.75 10.80 17.34
N ASN A 20 4.81 10.08 16.72
CA ASN A 20 3.62 9.57 17.39
C ASN A 20 3.65 8.06 17.64
N ASN A 21 4.78 7.40 17.38
CA ASN A 21 4.91 5.94 17.38
C ASN A 21 3.79 5.27 16.55
N GLY A 22 3.49 5.88 15.40
CA GLY A 22 2.47 5.46 14.46
C GLY A 22 3.04 4.55 13.37
N GLU A 23 2.17 3.73 12.80
CA GLU A 23 2.50 2.78 11.74
C GLU A 23 1.71 3.12 10.47
N VAL A 24 2.26 2.81 9.31
CA VAL A 24 1.56 2.97 8.03
C VAL A 24 1.10 1.61 7.53
N CYS A 25 -0.20 1.48 7.24
CA CYS A 25 -0.78 0.29 6.64
C CYS A 25 -1.42 0.62 5.29
N PHE A 26 -1.15 -0.20 4.27
CA PHE A 26 -1.87 -0.20 3.01
C PHE A 26 -2.84 -1.39 2.99
N GLU A 27 -4.11 -1.12 3.24
CA GLU A 27 -5.19 -2.11 3.17
C GLU A 27 -5.68 -2.27 1.74
N ILE A 28 -5.62 -3.50 1.21
CA ILE A 28 -5.99 -3.81 -0.18
C ILE A 28 -6.97 -4.98 -0.18
N VAL A 29 -8.16 -4.73 -0.73
CA VAL A 29 -9.23 -5.74 -0.84
C VAL A 29 -9.47 -6.07 -2.32
N PRO A 30 -8.78 -7.07 -2.89
CA PRO A 30 -9.08 -7.54 -4.24
C PRO A 30 -10.35 -8.42 -4.25
N ILE A 31 -11.20 -8.21 -5.25
CA ILE A 31 -12.39 -9.03 -5.54
C ILE A 31 -12.16 -9.69 -6.89
N PHE A 32 -12.21 -11.02 -6.93
CA PHE A 32 -12.02 -11.79 -8.15
C PHE A 32 -13.35 -12.38 -8.63
N GLU A 33 -13.62 -12.21 -9.93
CA GLU A 33 -14.76 -12.83 -10.59
C GLU A 33 -14.37 -14.20 -11.17
N LYS A 34 -15.32 -15.13 -11.16
CA LYS A 34 -15.20 -16.60 -11.26
C LYS A 34 -14.33 -17.19 -12.39
N ASP A 35 -14.01 -16.42 -13.43
CA ASP A 35 -13.35 -16.92 -14.64
C ASP A 35 -11.94 -16.34 -14.88
N ASN A 36 -11.45 -15.44 -14.02
CA ASN A 36 -10.10 -14.90 -14.13
C ASN A 36 -9.17 -15.55 -13.10
N LEU A 37 -7.99 -16.00 -13.55
CA LEU A 37 -6.91 -16.38 -12.63
C LEU A 37 -6.53 -15.15 -11.81
N PRO A 38 -6.70 -15.17 -10.47
CA PRO A 38 -6.41 -14.02 -9.64
C PRO A 38 -4.91 -13.74 -9.66
N ALA A 39 -4.52 -12.54 -10.09
CA ALA A 39 -3.14 -12.08 -10.04
C ALA A 39 -3.08 -10.71 -9.39
N ILE A 40 -2.26 -10.60 -8.33
CA ILE A 40 -1.95 -9.33 -7.67
C ILE A 40 -0.54 -8.95 -8.08
N TYR A 41 -0.39 -7.77 -8.65
CA TYR A 41 0.91 -7.23 -9.06
C TYR A 41 1.11 -5.85 -8.46
N PHE A 42 2.29 -5.63 -7.89
CA PHE A 42 2.72 -4.35 -7.37
C PHE A 42 3.86 -3.79 -8.21
N GLU A 43 3.71 -2.54 -8.68
CA GLU A 43 4.80 -1.84 -9.34
C GLU A 43 5.97 -1.62 -8.37
N LYS A 44 7.21 -1.71 -8.87
CA LYS A 44 8.42 -1.40 -8.10
C LYS A 44 8.33 -0.06 -7.36
N ARG A 45 7.70 0.94 -8.00
CA ARG A 45 7.51 2.27 -7.40
C ARG A 45 6.64 2.22 -6.15
N PHE A 46 5.57 1.43 -6.14
CA PHE A 46 4.75 1.24 -4.94
C PHE A 46 5.55 0.56 -3.83
N LEU A 47 6.27 -0.52 -4.17
CA LEU A 47 7.11 -1.25 -3.20
C LEU A 47 8.19 -0.35 -2.57
N ASN A 48 8.76 0.58 -3.34
CA ASN A 48 9.69 1.58 -2.82
C ASN A 48 9.03 2.52 -1.79
N ILE A 49 7.77 2.90 -2.01
CA ILE A 49 7.01 3.74 -1.07
C ILE A 49 6.73 2.97 0.22
N VAL A 50 6.25 1.73 0.10
CA VAL A 50 6.01 0.83 1.24
C VAL A 50 7.28 0.70 2.08
N ASN A 51 8.42 0.40 1.44
CA ASN A 51 9.71 0.30 2.10
C ASN A 51 10.17 1.63 2.72
N TYR A 52 9.95 2.76 2.04
CA TYR A 52 10.36 4.07 2.55
C TYR A 52 9.64 4.44 3.85
N LEU A 53 8.36 4.10 3.93
CA LEU A 53 7.48 4.38 5.07
C LEU A 53 7.55 3.31 6.17
N ASP A 54 8.35 2.25 5.99
CA ASP A 54 8.34 1.05 6.85
C ASP A 54 6.91 0.49 7.05
N ALA A 55 6.15 0.50 5.95
CA ALA A 55 4.73 0.20 5.96
C ALA A 55 4.46 -1.30 5.79
N VAL A 56 3.30 -1.74 6.30
CA VAL A 56 2.75 -3.07 6.04
C VAL A 56 1.76 -3.00 4.89
N ILE A 57 1.74 -4.04 4.05
CA ILE A 57 0.67 -4.26 3.07
C ILE A 57 -0.24 -5.34 3.66
N ASP A 58 -1.48 -4.99 3.93
CA ASP A 58 -2.51 -5.94 4.37
C ASP A 58 -3.43 -6.27 3.19
N ILE A 59 -3.68 -7.56 2.97
CA ILE A 59 -4.41 -8.05 1.80
C ILE A 59 -5.54 -8.98 2.25
N ASP A 60 -6.76 -8.45 2.15
CA ASP A 60 -7.99 -9.18 2.43
C ASP A 60 -8.63 -9.67 1.12
N MET A 61 -8.56 -10.98 0.86
CA MET A 61 -9.03 -11.55 -0.41
C MET A 61 -10.39 -12.22 -0.28
N TYR A 62 -11.30 -11.92 -1.22
CA TYR A 62 -12.62 -12.54 -1.32
C TYR A 62 -12.82 -13.21 -2.68
N LEU A 63 -13.42 -14.40 -2.67
CA LEU A 63 -13.86 -15.12 -3.87
C LEU A 63 -15.38 -15.02 -3.97
N ASN A 64 -15.90 -14.54 -5.10
CA ASN A 64 -17.34 -14.51 -5.41
C ASN A 64 -17.76 -15.70 -6.29
#